data_AF-A0A920RL10-F1
#
_entry.id   AF-A0A920RL10-F1
#
_cell.length_a   1.000
_cell.length_b   1.000
_cell.length_c   1.000
_cell.angle_alpha   90.00
_cell.angle_beta   90.00
_cell.angle_gamma   90.00
#
_symmetry.space_group_name_H-M   'P 1'
#
loop_
_entity.id
_entity.type
_entity.pdbx_description
1 polymer ?
#
loop_
_entity_poly.entity_id
_entity_poly.type
_entity_poly.pdbx_seq_one_letter_code
_entity_poly.pdbx_strand_id
1 'polypeptide(L)'
;MGFLRSPRQRPGPRLDPHPDDRGSPEQLRTLGPRGMARVPLGRWGEADDVAGAVAFLASDASTYITGHTIPVDGGVANVISLDEPS
;
A
#
# COMPACT_ATOMS: atom_id res chain seq x y z
N MET A 1 -49.23 12.84 11.97
CA MET A 1 -47.93 13.53 11.94
C MET A 1 -46.85 12.53 12.32
N GLY A 2 -46.09 12.02 11.35
CA GLY A 2 -45.01 11.07 11.58
C GLY A 2 -43.71 11.60 11.00
N PHE A 3 -42.71 11.86 11.84
CA PHE A 3 -41.36 12.21 11.39
C PHE A 3 -40.62 10.92 11.02
N LEU A 4 -40.41 10.69 9.73
CA LEU A 4 -39.56 9.61 9.24
C LEU A 4 -38.10 10.01 9.46
N ARG A 5 -37.38 9.27 10.32
CA ARG A 5 -35.95 9.50 10.57
C ARG A 5 -35.15 9.16 9.31
N SER A 6 -34.47 10.17 8.77
CA SER A 6 -33.53 10.04 7.65
C SER A 6 -32.48 8.95 7.94
N PRO A 7 -32.27 7.97 7.05
CA PRO A 7 -31.19 7.00 7.24
C PRO A 7 -29.87 7.73 7.10
N ARG A 8 -29.02 7.68 8.14
CA ARG A 8 -27.63 8.12 8.05
C ARG A 8 -26.94 7.30 6.95
N GLN A 9 -26.64 7.93 5.82
CA GLN A 9 -25.66 7.41 4.86
C GLN A 9 -24.35 7.20 5.63
N ARG A 10 -23.91 5.95 5.75
CA ARG A 10 -22.54 5.67 6.20
C ARG A 10 -21.62 5.99 5.03
N PRO A 11 -20.63 6.89 5.18
CA PRO A 11 -19.66 7.12 4.13
C PRO A 11 -18.90 5.81 3.90
N GLY A 12 -18.80 5.40 2.63
CA GLY A 12 -17.95 4.29 2.21
C GLY A 12 -16.47 4.61 2.43
N PRO A 13 -15.56 3.66 2.15
CA PRO A 13 -14.13 3.95 2.21
C PRO A 13 -13.82 5.18 1.34
N ARG A 14 -13.15 6.18 1.93
CA ARG A 14 -12.68 7.34 1.15
C ARG A 14 -11.62 6.87 0.17
N LEU A 15 -11.75 7.34 -1.07
CA LEU A 15 -10.83 7.00 -2.16
C LEU A 15 -9.71 8.03 -2.30
N ASP A 16 -9.85 9.20 -1.65
CA ASP A 16 -8.88 10.29 -1.65
C ASP A 16 -7.99 10.25 -0.39
N PRO A 17 -6.65 10.35 -0.54
CA PRO A 17 -5.75 10.47 0.60
C PRO A 17 -5.92 11.82 1.30
N HIS A 18 -6.19 11.79 2.61
CA HIS A 18 -6.31 12.97 3.45
C HIS A 18 -4.91 13.55 3.76
N PRO A 19 -4.76 14.88 3.86
CA PRO A 19 -3.48 15.52 4.19
C PRO A 19 -2.82 14.96 5.45
N ASP A 20 -3.62 14.53 6.42
CA ASP A 20 -3.16 13.97 7.70
C ASP A 20 -2.81 12.47 7.64
N ASP A 21 -3.07 11.78 6.52
CA ASP A 21 -2.68 10.38 6.33
C ASP A 21 -1.17 10.23 6.12
N ARG A 22 -0.48 11.34 5.80
CA ARG A 22 0.98 11.38 5.75
C ARG A 22 1.48 11.37 7.20
N GLY A 23 2.20 10.31 7.58
CA GLY A 23 2.86 10.25 8.88
C GLY A 23 3.67 11.51 9.16
N SER A 24 3.83 11.85 10.44
CA SER A 24 4.55 13.05 10.84
C SER A 24 5.95 13.06 10.22
N PRO A 25 6.53 14.23 9.90
CA PRO A 25 7.88 14.31 9.37
C PRO A 25 8.93 13.61 10.24
N GLU A 26 8.69 13.50 11.55
CA GLU A 26 9.52 12.75 12.50
C GLU A 26 9.36 11.22 12.35
N GLN A 27 8.14 10.74 12.12
CA GLN A 27 7.86 9.33 11.80
C GLN A 27 8.51 8.93 10.47
N LEU A 28 8.48 9.79 9.45
CA LEU A 28 9.16 9.55 8.17
C LEU A 28 10.68 9.46 8.32
N ARG A 29 11.27 10.22 9.25
CA ARG A 29 12.72 10.19 9.54
C ARG A 29 13.14 8.90 10.26
N THR A 30 12.26 8.34 11.08
CA THR A 30 12.52 7.09 11.82
C THR A 30 12.38 5.84 10.96
N LEU A 31 11.80 5.95 9.76
CA LEU A 31 11.74 4.87 8.78
C LEU A 31 13.12 4.48 8.20
N GLY A 32 14.17 5.30 8.38
CA GLY A 32 15.48 5.17 7.71
C GLY A 32 16.11 3.75 7.70
N PRO A 33 17.16 3.44 8.48
CA PRO A 33 17.83 2.13 8.39
C PRO A 33 16.95 0.96 8.86
N ARG A 34 16.05 1.21 9.83
CA ARG A 34 15.17 0.17 10.40
C ARG A 34 14.09 -0.29 9.42
N GLY A 35 13.56 0.63 8.60
CA GLY A 35 12.62 0.26 7.54
C GLY A 35 13.31 -0.54 6.44
N MET A 36 14.53 -0.15 6.06
CA MET A 36 15.31 -0.85 5.03
C MET A 36 15.70 -2.28 5.42
N ALA A 37 15.97 -2.54 6.71
CA ALA A 37 16.22 -3.89 7.22
C ALA A 37 15.03 -4.85 7.04
N ARG A 38 13.81 -4.31 6.88
CA ARG A 38 12.60 -5.09 6.62
C ARG A 38 12.30 -5.26 5.12
N VAL A 39 13.07 -4.63 4.24
CA VAL A 39 12.93 -4.78 2.79
C VAL A 39 13.92 -5.85 2.32
N PRO A 40 13.45 -7.04 1.91
CA PRO A 40 14.34 -8.10 1.43
C PRO A 40 15.24 -7.68 0.26
N LEU A 41 14.75 -6.80 -0.60
CA LEU A 41 15.53 -6.23 -1.70
C LEU A 41 16.68 -5.33 -1.25
N GLY A 42 16.75 -4.95 0.03
CA GLY A 42 17.85 -4.19 0.63
C GLY A 42 17.95 -2.73 0.19
N ARG A 43 16.93 -2.22 -0.52
CA ARG A 43 16.84 -0.82 -0.95
C ARG A 43 15.40 -0.33 -0.90
N TRP A 44 15.24 0.98 -0.83
CA TRP A 44 13.93 1.59 -1.04
C TRP A 44 13.48 1.46 -2.50
N GLY A 45 12.16 1.42 -2.69
CA GLY A 45 11.56 1.52 -4.02
C GLY A 45 11.68 2.93 -4.57
N GLU A 46 11.95 3.02 -5.86
CA GLU A 46 11.95 4.25 -6.63
C GLU A 46 10.67 4.36 -7.45
N ALA A 47 10.37 5.55 -7.98
CA ALA A 47 9.17 5.76 -8.81
C ALA A 47 9.11 4.79 -10.02
N ASP A 48 10.27 4.47 -10.59
CA ASP A 48 10.39 3.58 -11.74
C ASP A 48 9.99 2.12 -11.43
N ASP A 49 10.16 1.67 -10.18
CA ASP A 49 9.73 0.32 -9.77
C ASP A 49 8.21 0.16 -9.88
N VAL A 50 7.45 1.21 -9.52
CA VAL A 50 5.99 1.25 -9.64
C VAL A 50 5.57 1.48 -11.10
N ALA A 51 6.28 2.36 -11.80
CA ALA A 51 5.99 2.66 -13.21
C ALA A 51 6.04 1.40 -14.09
N GLY A 52 7.01 0.51 -13.86
CA GLY A 52 7.11 -0.78 -14.56
C GLY A 52 5.88 -1.67 -14.34
N ALA A 53 5.41 -1.79 -13.09
CA ALA A 53 4.22 -2.58 -12.78
C ALA A 53 2.95 -1.99 -13.39
N VAL A 54 2.81 -0.66 -13.39
CA VAL A 54 1.69 0.04 -14.04
C VAL A 54 1.73 -0.17 -15.55
N ALA A 55 2.91 -0.05 -16.17
CA ALA A 55 3.08 -0.27 -17.60
C ALA A 55 2.70 -1.70 -18.00
N PHE A 56 3.08 -2.71 -17.19
CA PHE A 56 2.65 -4.09 -17.38
C PHE A 56 1.12 -4.22 -17.31
N LEU A 57 0.49 -3.69 -16.25
CA LEU A 57 -0.96 -3.77 -16.04
C LEU A 57 -1.78 -3.01 -17.09
N ALA A 58 -1.19 -1.99 -17.72
CA ALA A 58 -1.80 -1.23 -18.80
C ALA A 58 -1.60 -1.87 -20.19
N SER A 59 -0.80 -2.94 -20.29
CA SER A 59 -0.46 -3.57 -21.56
C SER A 59 -1.36 -4.77 -21.89
N ASP A 60 -1.28 -5.26 -23.12
CA ASP A 60 -1.99 -6.48 -23.54
C ASP A 60 -1.52 -7.74 -22.80
N ALA A 61 -0.34 -7.70 -22.17
CA ALA A 61 0.21 -8.82 -21.41
C ALA A 61 -0.59 -9.15 -20.14
N SER A 62 -1.46 -8.25 -19.67
CA SER A 62 -2.28 -8.43 -18.48
C SER A 62 -3.78 -8.56 -18.77
N THR A 63 -4.18 -8.88 -20.01
CA THR A 63 -5.60 -8.96 -20.45
C THR A 63 -6.49 -9.88 -19.62
N TYR A 64 -5.92 -10.85 -18.90
CA TYR A 64 -6.65 -11.76 -18.02
C TYR A 64 -6.36 -11.56 -16.53
N ILE A 65 -5.63 -10.49 -16.17
CA ILE A 65 -5.26 -10.16 -14.79
C ILE A 65 -6.15 -9.00 -14.33
N THR A 66 -7.16 -9.31 -13.52
CA THR A 66 -8.09 -8.33 -12.96
C THR A 66 -8.49 -8.71 -11.53
N GLY A 67 -8.87 -7.72 -10.71
CA GLY A 67 -9.31 -7.94 -9.33
C GLY A 67 -8.21 -8.39 -8.35
N HIS A 68 -6.94 -8.22 -8.70
CA HIS A 68 -5.79 -8.63 -7.89
C HIS A 68 -4.94 -7.43 -7.48
N THR A 69 -4.28 -7.54 -6.33
CA THR A 69 -3.25 -6.60 -5.88
C THR A 69 -1.88 -7.21 -6.17
N ILE A 70 -1.07 -6.52 -6.97
CA ILE A 70 0.32 -6.90 -7.22
C ILE A 70 1.23 -6.03 -6.34
N PRO A 71 1.88 -6.60 -5.30
CA PRO A 71 2.75 -5.83 -4.43
C PRO A 71 4.03 -5.41 -5.15
N VAL A 72 4.37 -4.12 -5.03
CA VAL A 72 5.63 -3.52 -5.51
C VAL A 72 6.31 -2.86 -4.31
N ASP A 73 6.82 -3.69 -3.40
CA ASP A 73 7.28 -3.25 -2.07
C ASP A 73 8.66 -3.80 -1.69
N GLY A 74 9.38 -4.39 -2.65
CA GLY A 74 10.69 -5.01 -2.41
C GLY A 74 10.64 -6.27 -1.53
N GLY A 75 9.45 -6.87 -1.33
CA GLY A 75 9.26 -8.13 -0.61
C GLY A 75 8.76 -7.99 0.83
N VAL A 76 8.35 -6.78 1.26
CA VAL A 76 7.96 -6.50 2.65
C VAL A 76 6.69 -7.26 3.07
N ALA A 77 5.68 -7.34 2.21
CA ALA A 77 4.39 -7.95 2.54
C ALA A 77 4.41 -9.49 2.53
N ASN A 78 5.38 -10.10 1.82
CA ASN A 78 5.38 -11.54 1.52
C ASN A 78 6.56 -12.31 2.11
N VAL A 79 7.41 -11.67 2.93
CA VAL A 79 8.41 -12.42 3.71
C VAL A 79 7.75 -13.08 4.91
N ILE A 80 7.86 -14.39 4.97
CA ILE A 80 7.66 -15.17 6.19
C ILE A 80 9.03 -15.22 6.87
N SER A 81 9.23 -14.40 7.90
CA SER A 81 10.41 -14.54 8.76
C SER A 81 10.22 -15.79 9.60
N LEU A 82 10.93 -16.87 9.26
CA LEU A 82 11.11 -18.00 10.17
C LEU A 82 12.27 -17.64 11.10
N ASP A 83 12.04 -16.68 11.99
CA ASP A 83 12.98 -16.49 13.09
C ASP A 83 12.78 -17.69 14.04
N GLU A 84 13.77 -18.58 14.07
CA GLU A 84 13.83 -19.67 15.06
C GLU A 84 13.84 -19.04 16.46
N PRO A 85 12.91 -19.42 17.37
CA PRO A 85 12.93 -18.91 18.72
C PRO A 85 14.18 -19.42 19.44
N SER A 86 15.06 -18.49 19.83
CA SER A 86 16.14 -18.76 20.78
C SER A 86 15.61 -19.05 22.18
#